data_AF-A0A4R2U1W5-F1
#
_entry.id   AF-A0A4R2U1W5-F1
#
_cell.length_a   1.000
_cell.length_b   1.000
_cell.length_c   1.000
_cell.angle_alpha   90.00
_cell.angle_beta   90.00
_cell.angle_gamma   90.00
#
_symmetry.space_group_name_H-M   'P 1'
#
loop_
_entity.id
_entity.type
_entity.pdbx_description
1 polymer ?
#
loop_
_entity_poly.entity_id
_entity_poly.type
_entity_poly.pdbx_seq_one_letter_code
_entity_poly.pdbx_strand_id
1 'polypeptide(L)'
;MNYYHNIEGEQISPMVLPTISIRGDDLLGLRTVNAPGTHALANLRVDYRPTDAGQRAIARDGHSGPGIYACFWDRELFYIGTFAGIGRPTNGNVARERWTKHIAGMSFRGHGVTIGERALNQIGDDAPSRLGDLLLAADRGRLSKTAGALQMHYEKFRFAARHWDDFALLDEAMLARFAFVYLRPSLHGRLAGMDKATLDPHLRAMERGIVALLDPPCNCGSLNQDGAPGPGIANTAEAMRQVMDAHLAAVQSDDPEYRLMPRGSRRI
;
A
#
# COMPACT_ATOMS: atom_id res chain seq x y z
N MET A 1 -25.31 -2.84 -10.67
CA MET A 1 -24.88 -2.15 -11.90
C MET A 1 -23.35 -2.24 -11.94
N ASN A 2 -22.82 -3.09 -12.81
CA ASN A 2 -21.38 -3.39 -12.90
C ASN A 2 -20.68 -2.32 -13.74
N TYR A 3 -20.13 -1.29 -13.10
CA TYR A 3 -19.24 -0.33 -13.77
C TYR A 3 -17.80 -0.83 -13.64
N TYR A 4 -17.48 -1.88 -14.40
CA TYR A 4 -16.11 -2.11 -14.85
C TYR A 4 -16.00 -1.44 -16.20
N HIS A 5 -15.40 -0.25 -16.27
CA HIS A 5 -14.82 0.18 -17.54
C HIS A 5 -13.66 -0.78 -17.82
N ASN A 6 -13.98 -1.87 -18.50
CA ASN A 6 -13.03 -2.56 -19.35
C ASN A 6 -12.60 -1.55 -20.39
N ILE A 7 -11.47 -0.89 -20.16
CA ILE A 7 -10.80 -0.14 -21.21
C ILE A 7 -10.03 -1.20 -22.02
N GLU A 8 -10.77 -2.01 -22.77
CA GLU A 8 -10.21 -2.80 -23.86
C GLU A 8 -9.94 -1.83 -25.01
N GLY A 9 -8.66 -1.61 -25.34
CA GLY A 9 -8.27 -0.98 -26.59
C GLY A 9 -7.88 0.50 -26.54
N GLU A 10 -7.95 1.21 -25.41
CA GLU A 10 -7.27 2.50 -25.34
C GLU A 10 -5.78 2.27 -25.12
N GLN A 11 -4.98 2.77 -26.07
CA GLN A 11 -3.59 3.15 -25.78
C GLN A 11 -3.60 3.84 -24.41
N ILE A 12 -2.80 3.32 -23.47
CA ILE A 12 -2.51 4.04 -22.23
C ILE A 12 -1.83 5.33 -22.68
N SER A 13 -2.64 6.37 -22.83
CA SER A 13 -2.18 7.69 -23.24
C SER A 13 -1.06 8.08 -22.27
N PRO A 14 0.02 8.75 -22.73
CA PRO A 14 1.13 9.22 -21.90
C PRO A 14 0.69 10.38 -21.01
N MET A 15 -0.48 10.26 -20.41
CA MET A 15 -1.11 11.25 -19.57
C MET A 15 -0.41 11.14 -18.22
N VAL A 16 0.33 12.20 -17.89
CA VAL A 16 0.62 12.56 -16.51
C VAL A 16 -0.72 12.61 -15.78
N LEU A 17 -1.08 11.52 -15.11
CA LEU A 17 -2.27 11.50 -14.28
C LEU A 17 -2.01 12.42 -13.09
N PRO A 18 -3.03 13.19 -12.65
CA PRO A 18 -2.90 14.01 -11.46
C PRO A 18 -2.49 13.13 -10.29
N THR A 19 -1.72 13.67 -9.35
CA THR A 19 -1.49 13.04 -8.06
C THR A 19 -2.86 12.73 -7.45
N ILE A 20 -3.25 11.46 -7.45
CA ILE A 20 -4.53 11.05 -6.89
C ILE A 20 -4.42 11.20 -5.39
N SER A 21 -4.98 12.25 -4.79
CA SER A 21 -5.09 12.40 -3.34
C SER A 21 -6.54 12.15 -2.94
N ILE A 22 -6.78 11.00 -2.32
CA ILE A 22 -8.11 10.60 -1.86
C ILE A 22 -8.07 10.20 -0.40
N ARG A 23 -9.11 10.59 0.34
CA ARG A 23 -9.26 10.26 1.76
C ARG A 23 -9.77 8.84 1.93
N GLY A 24 -9.47 8.21 3.07
CA GLY A 24 -9.89 6.85 3.35
C GLY A 24 -11.42 6.69 3.46
N ASP A 25 -12.11 7.68 4.02
CA ASP A 25 -13.57 7.70 4.18
C ASP A 25 -14.34 7.80 2.84
N ASP A 26 -13.71 8.34 1.80
CA ASP A 26 -14.30 8.32 0.45
C ASP A 26 -14.34 6.91 -0.16
N LEU A 27 -13.48 6.00 0.30
CA LEU A 27 -13.24 4.70 -0.34
C LEU A 27 -13.66 3.51 0.52
N LEU A 28 -13.66 3.67 1.84
CA LEU A 28 -13.76 2.59 2.79
C LEU A 28 -14.90 2.83 3.76
N GLY A 29 -15.48 1.74 4.24
CA GLY A 29 -16.49 1.76 5.28
C GLY A 29 -16.17 0.76 6.38
N LEU A 30 -16.81 0.99 7.53
CA LEU A 30 -16.76 0.07 8.65
C LEU A 30 -18.00 -0.82 8.66
N ARG A 31 -17.81 -2.08 9.00
CA ARG A 31 -18.90 -3.04 9.19
C ARG A 31 -18.69 -3.84 10.47
N THR A 32 -19.70 -3.85 11.33
CA THR A 32 -19.72 -4.70 12.52
C THR A 32 -19.86 -6.17 12.11
N VAL A 33 -19.10 -7.02 12.77
CA VAL A 33 -19.16 -8.48 12.60
C VAL A 33 -19.37 -9.16 13.95
N ASN A 34 -20.21 -10.19 13.96
CA ASN A 34 -20.50 -10.99 15.16
C ASN A 34 -19.42 -12.05 15.45
N ALA A 35 -18.50 -12.26 14.51
CA ALA A 35 -17.42 -13.23 14.66
C ALA A 35 -16.27 -12.60 15.48
N PRO A 36 -15.72 -13.32 16.48
CA PRO A 36 -14.55 -12.84 17.19
C PRO A 36 -13.38 -12.75 16.21
N GLY A 37 -12.82 -11.55 16.02
CA GLY A 37 -11.61 -11.39 15.21
C GLY A 37 -10.36 -11.86 15.95
N THR A 38 -9.19 -11.43 15.48
CA THR A 38 -7.88 -11.88 15.97
C THR A 38 -7.60 -11.43 17.42
N HIS A 39 -8.33 -10.43 17.93
CA HIS A 39 -8.29 -9.98 19.33
C HIS A 39 -9.65 -9.37 19.72
N ALA A 40 -9.82 -9.01 20.99
CA ALA A 40 -11.08 -8.53 21.58
C ALA A 40 -11.69 -7.29 20.88
N LEU A 41 -10.91 -6.50 20.13
CA LEU A 41 -11.36 -5.29 19.43
C LEU A 41 -11.57 -5.49 17.92
N ALA A 42 -11.44 -6.73 17.43
CA ALA A 42 -11.59 -7.07 16.02
C ALA A 42 -13.04 -7.46 15.67
N ASN A 43 -14.03 -6.78 16.25
CA ASN A 43 -15.47 -6.88 15.92
C ASN A 43 -15.91 -5.90 14.81
N LEU A 44 -15.00 -5.03 14.35
CA LEU A 44 -15.20 -4.17 13.19
C LEU A 44 -14.37 -4.69 12.01
N ARG A 45 -14.86 -4.46 10.78
CA ARG A 45 -14.17 -4.77 9.53
C ARG A 45 -14.05 -3.52 8.67
N VAL A 46 -12.86 -3.33 8.10
CA VAL A 46 -12.60 -2.32 7.09
C VAL A 46 -12.86 -2.94 5.73
N ASP A 47 -13.90 -2.46 5.04
CA ASP A 47 -14.32 -2.95 3.73
C ASP A 47 -14.15 -1.85 2.67
N TYR A 48 -13.88 -2.25 1.43
CA TYR A 48 -13.94 -1.35 0.29
C TYR A 48 -15.40 -1.01 -0.03
N ARG A 49 -15.79 0.23 0.23
CA ARG A 49 -17.16 0.73 0.10
C ARG A 49 -17.13 2.21 -0.30
N PRO A 50 -16.81 2.52 -1.57
CA PRO A 50 -16.66 3.90 -1.98
C PRO A 50 -18.00 4.65 -1.93
N THR A 51 -17.96 5.85 -1.37
CA THR A 51 -19.07 6.82 -1.41
C THR A 51 -19.31 7.30 -2.85
N ASP A 52 -20.39 8.03 -3.10
CA ASP A 52 -20.60 8.64 -4.42
C ASP A 52 -19.44 9.60 -4.80
N ALA A 53 -18.86 10.29 -3.81
CA ALA A 53 -17.68 11.13 -4.02
C ALA A 53 -16.46 10.29 -4.39
N GLY A 54 -16.21 9.20 -3.67
CA GLY A 54 -15.13 8.25 -3.99
C GLY A 54 -15.29 7.61 -5.35
N GLN A 55 -16.51 7.21 -5.74
CA GLN A 55 -16.79 6.65 -7.07
C GLN A 55 -16.50 7.65 -8.18
N ARG A 56 -16.90 8.93 -8.00
CA ARG A 56 -16.57 10.00 -8.95
C ARG A 56 -15.06 10.24 -9.05
N ALA A 57 -14.34 10.23 -7.91
CA ALA A 57 -12.90 10.36 -7.90
C ALA A 57 -12.21 9.19 -8.62
N ILE A 58 -12.63 7.95 -8.36
CA ILE A 58 -12.14 6.75 -9.06
C ILE A 58 -12.34 6.86 -10.58
N ALA A 59 -13.52 7.30 -11.01
CA ALA A 59 -13.86 7.43 -12.42
C ALA A 59 -13.04 8.53 -13.12
N ARG A 60 -12.78 9.64 -12.42
CA ARG A 60 -12.00 10.77 -12.95
C ARG A 60 -10.50 10.47 -12.99
N ASP A 61 -9.96 9.89 -11.92
CA ASP A 61 -8.51 9.83 -11.69
C ASP A 61 -7.90 8.48 -12.12
N GLY A 62 -8.72 7.44 -12.31
CA GLY A 62 -8.29 6.14 -12.84
C GLY A 62 -7.47 5.32 -11.85
N HIS A 63 -8.15 4.55 -11.00
CA HIS A 63 -7.52 3.71 -9.95
C HIS A 63 -7.13 2.29 -10.42
N SER A 64 -7.23 2.05 -11.72
CA SER A 64 -6.87 0.79 -12.38
C SER A 64 -5.54 0.92 -13.13
N GLY A 65 -4.96 -0.21 -13.53
CA GLY A 65 -3.68 -0.21 -14.23
C GLY A 65 -2.47 -0.30 -13.29
N PRO A 66 -1.26 -0.44 -13.85
CA PRO A 66 -0.03 -0.55 -13.07
C PRO A 66 0.48 0.80 -12.58
N GLY A 67 1.13 0.84 -11.42
CA GLY A 67 1.66 2.05 -10.81
C GLY A 67 2.28 1.85 -9.43
N ILE A 68 2.71 2.96 -8.84
CA ILE A 68 3.27 3.06 -7.50
C ILE A 68 2.30 3.87 -6.63
N TYR A 69 2.03 3.41 -5.42
CA TYR A 69 1.20 4.12 -4.47
C TYR A 69 1.96 4.45 -3.18
N ALA A 70 1.56 5.55 -2.55
CA ALA A 70 1.97 5.91 -1.20
C ALA A 70 0.76 5.96 -0.28
N CYS A 71 0.96 5.64 0.98
CA CYS A 71 -0.07 5.68 2.01
C CYS A 71 0.35 6.62 3.15
N PHE A 72 -0.60 7.41 3.62
CA PHE A 72 -0.39 8.41 4.66
C PHE A 72 -1.39 8.25 5.79
N TRP A 73 -0.94 8.60 6.99
CA TRP A 73 -1.75 8.75 8.19
C TRP A 73 -1.48 10.13 8.75
N ASP A 74 -2.49 11.00 8.86
CA ASP A 74 -2.29 12.40 9.29
C ASP A 74 -1.17 13.14 8.55
N ARG A 75 -1.11 12.93 7.23
CA ARG A 75 -0.10 13.51 6.33
C ARG A 75 1.33 12.97 6.55
N GLU A 76 1.54 12.04 7.48
CA GLU A 76 2.78 11.29 7.63
C GLU A 76 2.82 10.14 6.63
N LEU A 77 3.84 10.13 5.77
CA LEU A 77 4.10 9.00 4.88
C LEU A 77 4.47 7.77 5.71
N PHE A 78 3.69 6.70 5.60
CA PHE A 78 4.01 5.46 6.33
C PHE A 78 4.41 4.30 5.41
N TYR A 79 3.99 4.29 4.14
CA TYR A 79 4.26 3.16 3.24
C TYR A 79 4.30 3.56 1.76
N ILE A 80 5.17 2.89 0.99
CA ILE A 80 5.23 2.93 -0.48
C ILE A 80 5.10 1.49 -1.01
N GLY A 81 4.32 1.30 -2.07
CA GLY A 81 4.24 -0.01 -2.73
C GLY A 81 3.79 0.02 -4.18
N THR A 82 3.74 -1.17 -4.80
CA THR A 82 3.38 -1.35 -6.21
C THR A 82 2.01 -1.98 -6.42
N PHE A 83 1.36 -1.58 -7.50
CA PHE A 83 0.20 -2.27 -8.04
C PHE A 83 0.47 -2.59 -9.52
N ALA A 84 0.31 -3.86 -9.91
CA ALA A 84 0.58 -4.34 -11.27
C ALA A 84 -0.66 -5.00 -11.89
N GLY A 85 -1.85 -4.69 -11.36
CA GLY A 85 -3.11 -5.31 -11.74
C GLY A 85 -3.35 -6.74 -11.24
N ILE A 86 -4.57 -7.24 -11.46
CA ILE A 86 -5.04 -8.58 -11.11
C ILE A 86 -5.10 -9.45 -12.35
N GLY A 87 -4.24 -10.47 -12.43
CA GLY A 87 -4.08 -11.31 -13.62
C GLY A 87 -3.40 -10.56 -14.79
N ARG A 88 -3.96 -9.43 -15.21
CA ARG A 88 -3.45 -8.54 -16.27
C ARG A 88 -3.15 -7.13 -15.72
N PRO A 89 -2.21 -6.37 -16.33
CA PRO A 89 -1.82 -5.04 -15.85
C PRO A 89 -2.97 -4.05 -15.71
N THR A 90 -3.92 -4.07 -16.63
CA THR A 90 -5.07 -3.14 -16.69
C THR A 90 -6.20 -3.49 -15.72
N ASN A 91 -6.18 -4.69 -15.13
CA ASN A 91 -7.29 -5.20 -14.33
C ASN A 91 -7.16 -4.86 -12.84
N GLY A 92 -8.31 -4.69 -12.19
CA GLY A 92 -8.40 -4.46 -10.74
C GLY A 92 -8.24 -3.00 -10.35
N ASN A 93 -8.37 -2.72 -9.06
CA ASN A 93 -8.42 -1.36 -8.51
C ASN A 93 -7.47 -1.27 -7.30
N VAL A 94 -6.53 -0.33 -7.31
CA VAL A 94 -5.51 -0.18 -6.25
C VAL A 94 -6.13 0.09 -4.89
N ALA A 95 -7.24 0.82 -4.81
CA ALA A 95 -7.94 1.09 -3.56
C ALA A 95 -8.44 -0.19 -2.91
N ARG A 96 -9.21 -0.98 -3.68
CA ARG A 96 -9.76 -2.26 -3.23
C ARG A 96 -8.66 -3.28 -2.91
N GLU A 97 -7.64 -3.35 -3.77
CA GLU A 97 -6.66 -4.43 -3.70
C GLU A 97 -5.47 -4.17 -2.79
N ARG A 98 -5.16 -2.91 -2.51
CA ARG A 98 -3.98 -2.49 -1.74
C ARG A 98 -4.33 -1.59 -0.57
N TRP A 99 -4.98 -0.45 -0.81
CA TRP A 99 -5.21 0.55 0.25
C TRP A 99 -6.07 0.02 1.39
N THR A 100 -7.17 -0.68 1.05
CA THR A 100 -8.00 -1.38 2.06
C THR A 100 -7.16 -2.32 2.92
N LYS A 101 -6.20 -3.05 2.33
CA LYS A 101 -5.34 -3.99 3.06
C LYS A 101 -4.37 -3.29 4.01
N HIS A 102 -3.90 -2.08 3.69
CA HIS A 102 -3.01 -1.36 4.62
C HIS A 102 -3.76 -0.89 5.85
N ILE A 103 -4.92 -0.29 5.68
CA ILE A 103 -5.75 0.16 6.81
C ILE A 103 -6.21 -1.04 7.62
N ALA A 104 -6.81 -2.03 6.96
CA ALA A 104 -7.30 -3.25 7.60
C ALA A 104 -6.21 -3.99 8.38
N GLY A 105 -4.98 -4.01 7.86
CA GLY A 105 -3.83 -4.63 8.51
C GLY A 105 -3.37 -3.87 9.75
N MET A 106 -3.09 -2.57 9.62
CA MET A 106 -2.60 -1.76 10.74
C MET A 106 -3.63 -1.61 11.86
N SER A 107 -4.91 -1.56 11.50
CA SER A 107 -5.99 -1.47 12.46
C SER A 107 -6.42 -2.85 13.00
N PHE A 108 -5.77 -3.95 12.58
CA PHE A 108 -6.11 -5.35 12.88
C PHE A 108 -7.58 -5.73 12.67
N ARG A 109 -8.23 -5.10 11.67
CA ARG A 109 -9.66 -5.28 11.35
C ARG A 109 -9.90 -5.72 9.91
N GLY A 110 -8.92 -6.36 9.30
CA GLY A 110 -9.11 -7.11 8.06
C GLY A 110 -9.74 -8.48 8.30
N HIS A 111 -10.24 -9.07 7.22
CA HIS A 111 -10.56 -10.49 7.23
C HIS A 111 -9.28 -11.31 7.30
N GLY A 112 -9.08 -12.05 8.39
CA GLY A 112 -7.90 -12.90 8.56
C GLY A 112 -6.59 -12.12 8.59
N VAL A 113 -6.51 -11.08 9.41
CA VAL A 113 -5.21 -10.44 9.70
C VAL A 113 -4.41 -11.37 10.60
N THR A 114 -3.21 -11.70 10.14
CA THR A 114 -2.26 -12.60 10.82
C THR A 114 -0.94 -11.87 11.05
N ILE A 115 -0.15 -12.35 12.00
CA ILE A 115 1.20 -11.86 12.25
C ILE A 115 2.12 -13.07 12.47
N GLY A 116 3.27 -13.06 11.79
CA GLY A 116 4.18 -14.21 11.82
C GLY A 116 4.90 -14.34 13.17
N GLU A 117 5.29 -15.57 13.54
CA GLU A 117 5.99 -15.86 14.80
C GLU A 117 7.25 -15.01 15.01
N ARG A 118 8.04 -14.80 13.97
CA ARG A 118 9.22 -13.92 14.03
C ARG A 118 8.85 -12.52 14.53
N ALA A 119 7.79 -11.93 13.97
CA ALA A 119 7.35 -10.60 14.40
C ALA A 119 6.77 -10.62 15.81
N LEU A 120 6.06 -11.69 16.20
CA LEU A 120 5.57 -11.86 17.58
C LEU A 120 6.69 -11.95 18.61
N ASN A 121 7.80 -12.62 18.29
CA ASN A 121 8.97 -12.66 19.17
C ASN A 121 9.57 -11.27 19.31
N GLN A 122 9.75 -10.55 18.20
CA GLN A 122 10.24 -9.15 18.22
C GLN A 122 9.32 -8.21 19.02
N ILE A 123 8.01 -8.45 19.03
CA ILE A 123 7.07 -7.68 19.86
C ILE A 123 7.33 -7.94 21.35
N GLY A 124 7.52 -9.21 21.73
CA GLY A 124 7.80 -9.58 23.11
C GLY A 124 9.14 -9.05 23.64
N ASP A 125 10.13 -8.95 22.76
CA ASP A 125 11.49 -8.53 23.13
C ASP A 125 11.62 -6.99 23.17
N ASP A 126 11.09 -6.27 22.18
CA ASP A 126 11.49 -4.88 21.89
C ASP A 126 10.36 -3.83 22.00
N ALA A 127 9.09 -4.22 22.18
CA ALA A 127 7.98 -3.26 22.03
C ALA A 127 6.75 -3.50 22.94
N PRO A 128 6.88 -3.35 24.27
CA PRO A 128 5.72 -3.34 25.16
C PRO A 128 4.80 -2.18 24.77
N SER A 129 3.60 -2.52 24.31
CA SER A 129 2.57 -1.58 23.89
C SER A 129 1.22 -2.25 24.09
N ARG A 130 0.16 -1.46 24.23
CA ARG A 130 -1.20 -2.01 24.38
C ARG A 130 -1.59 -2.93 23.21
N LEU A 131 -1.16 -2.60 21.99
CA LEU A 131 -1.34 -3.49 20.83
C LEU A 131 -0.50 -4.77 20.97
N GLY A 132 0.76 -4.64 21.38
CA GLY A 132 1.64 -5.78 21.65
C GLY A 132 1.03 -6.75 22.66
N ASP A 133 0.56 -6.24 23.80
CA ASP A 133 -0.08 -7.04 24.86
C ASP A 133 -1.31 -7.79 24.33
N LEU A 134 -2.15 -7.11 23.53
CA LEU A 134 -3.32 -7.73 22.90
C LEU A 134 -2.92 -8.87 21.94
N LEU A 135 -1.85 -8.70 21.16
CA LEU A 135 -1.38 -9.70 20.22
C LEU A 135 -0.65 -10.86 20.91
N LEU A 136 0.08 -10.60 21.99
CA LEU A 136 0.76 -11.63 22.77
C LEU A 136 -0.21 -12.50 23.58
N ALA A 137 -1.31 -11.90 24.06
CA ALA A 137 -2.39 -12.60 24.76
C ALA A 137 -3.41 -13.26 23.82
N ALA A 138 -3.40 -12.95 22.52
CA ALA A 138 -4.35 -13.50 21.57
C ALA A 138 -4.08 -14.98 21.25
N ASP A 139 -5.14 -15.68 20.86
CA ASP A 139 -5.10 -17.09 20.48
C ASP A 139 -4.15 -17.30 19.28
N ARG A 140 -3.06 -18.04 19.52
CA ARG A 140 -2.03 -18.34 18.51
C ARG A 140 -2.60 -19.04 17.29
N GLY A 141 -3.64 -19.87 17.45
CA GLY A 141 -4.30 -20.54 16.32
C GLY A 141 -4.93 -19.54 15.35
N ARG A 142 -5.38 -18.37 15.84
CA ARG A 142 -6.01 -17.30 15.04
C ARG A 142 -4.99 -16.31 14.46
N LEU A 143 -3.85 -16.15 15.12
CA LEU A 143 -2.73 -15.35 14.62
C LEU A 143 -1.89 -16.10 13.60
N SER A 144 -1.90 -17.44 13.66
CA SER A 144 -1.09 -18.30 12.81
C SER A 144 -1.55 -18.27 11.35
N LYS A 145 -0.56 -18.36 10.48
CA LYS A 145 -0.63 -18.07 9.05
C LYS A 145 -1.56 -19.07 8.34
N THR A 146 -2.78 -18.66 8.01
CA THR A 146 -3.62 -19.37 7.04
C THR A 146 -3.32 -18.87 5.63
N ALA A 147 -3.34 -19.74 4.62
CA ALA A 147 -3.16 -19.34 3.23
C ALA A 147 -4.21 -18.28 2.84
N GLY A 148 -3.78 -17.18 2.23
CA GLY A 148 -4.66 -16.07 1.81
C GLY A 148 -4.93 -15.00 2.88
N ALA A 149 -4.42 -15.15 4.10
CA ALA A 149 -4.52 -14.16 5.17
C ALA A 149 -3.69 -12.90 4.88
N LEU A 150 -4.16 -11.73 5.36
CA LEU A 150 -3.38 -10.49 5.33
C LEU A 150 -2.28 -10.58 6.38
N GLN A 151 -1.04 -10.73 5.94
CA GLN A 151 0.10 -10.89 6.84
C GLN A 151 0.69 -9.52 7.23
N MET A 152 0.75 -9.28 8.53
CA MET A 152 1.45 -8.14 9.14
C MET A 152 2.91 -8.49 9.42
N HIS A 153 3.76 -7.49 9.21
CA HIS A 153 5.19 -7.54 9.50
C HIS A 153 5.50 -6.58 10.66
N TYR A 154 6.66 -6.76 11.28
CA TYR A 154 7.02 -6.04 12.50
C TYR A 154 7.07 -4.52 12.31
N GLU A 155 7.54 -4.05 11.16
CA GLU A 155 7.60 -2.63 10.81
C GLU A 155 6.21 -1.99 10.82
N LYS A 156 5.21 -2.67 10.25
CA LYS A 156 3.82 -2.20 10.29
C LYS A 156 3.21 -2.26 11.69
N PHE A 157 3.61 -3.27 12.48
CA PHE A 157 3.19 -3.36 13.88
C PHE A 157 3.68 -2.15 14.67
N ARG A 158 4.96 -1.77 14.54
CA ARG A 158 5.54 -0.63 15.28
C ARG A 158 4.79 0.67 14.99
N PHE A 159 4.56 0.94 13.71
CA PHE A 159 3.76 2.08 13.29
C PHE A 159 2.34 2.05 13.89
N ALA A 160 1.68 0.88 13.86
CA ALA A 160 0.35 0.71 14.42
C ALA A 160 0.32 0.80 15.96
N ALA A 161 1.36 0.34 16.63
CA ALA A 161 1.50 0.39 18.08
C ALA A 161 1.68 1.85 18.56
N ARG A 162 2.49 2.63 17.84
CA ARG A 162 2.69 4.07 18.10
C ARG A 162 1.40 4.87 17.99
N HIS A 163 0.53 4.51 17.05
CA HIS A 163 -0.76 5.16 16.78
C HIS A 163 -1.96 4.40 17.35
N TRP A 164 -1.73 3.49 18.31
CA TRP A 164 -2.78 2.54 18.71
C TRP A 164 -3.95 3.20 19.44
N ASP A 165 -3.75 4.29 20.18
CA ASP A 165 -4.85 4.96 20.86
C ASP A 165 -5.90 5.49 19.88
N ASP A 166 -5.46 5.99 18.73
CA ASP A 166 -6.34 6.35 17.61
C ASP A 166 -6.93 5.11 16.94
N PHE A 167 -6.08 4.13 16.63
CA PHE A 167 -6.51 2.93 15.92
C PHE A 167 -7.48 2.08 16.75
N ALA A 168 -7.40 2.09 18.08
CA ALA A 168 -8.27 1.33 18.96
C ALA A 168 -9.74 1.80 18.90
N LEU A 169 -9.97 3.09 18.64
CA LEU A 169 -11.32 3.67 18.58
C LEU A 169 -12.04 3.37 17.25
N LEU A 170 -11.29 3.35 16.13
CA LEU A 170 -11.75 3.24 14.74
C LEU A 170 -13.23 3.58 14.49
N ASP A 171 -13.44 4.81 14.06
CA ASP A 171 -14.69 5.33 13.54
C ASP A 171 -14.51 5.87 12.11
N GLU A 172 -15.55 6.49 11.55
CA GLU A 172 -15.49 7.09 10.21
C GLU A 172 -14.54 8.30 10.18
N ALA A 173 -14.43 9.07 11.27
CA ALA A 173 -13.53 10.21 11.36
C ALA A 173 -12.05 9.79 11.26
N MET A 174 -11.71 8.64 11.84
CA MET A 174 -10.41 7.99 11.73
C MET A 174 -10.10 7.60 10.28
N LEU A 175 -11.05 7.01 9.53
CA LEU A 175 -10.82 6.66 8.12
C LEU A 175 -10.44 7.89 7.28
N ALA A 176 -11.00 9.04 7.64
CA ALA A 176 -10.77 10.32 6.99
C ALA A 176 -9.34 10.88 7.17
N ARG A 177 -8.59 10.36 8.14
CA ARG A 177 -7.18 10.72 8.41
C ARG A 177 -6.19 9.97 7.51
N PHE A 178 -6.65 8.90 6.87
CA PHE A 178 -5.85 8.24 5.84
C PHE A 178 -5.93 9.00 4.53
N ALA A 179 -4.78 9.11 3.86
CA ALA A 179 -4.69 9.59 2.50
C ALA A 179 -3.83 8.66 1.66
N PHE A 180 -4.10 8.66 0.36
CA PHE A 180 -3.35 7.86 -0.61
C PHE A 180 -2.87 8.72 -1.75
N VAL A 181 -1.70 8.35 -2.29
CA VAL A 181 -1.17 8.87 -3.55
C VAL A 181 -1.02 7.71 -4.53
N TYR A 182 -1.38 7.91 -5.79
CA TYR A 182 -1.13 6.94 -6.86
C TYR A 182 -0.50 7.59 -8.09
N LEU A 183 0.62 7.05 -8.55
CA LEU A 183 1.29 7.48 -9.78
C LEU A 183 1.40 6.29 -10.72
N ARG A 184 0.99 6.49 -11.97
CA ARG A 184 1.12 5.50 -13.04
C ARG A 184 2.27 5.89 -13.95
N PRO A 185 3.20 4.97 -14.27
CA PRO A 185 4.21 5.25 -15.27
C PRO A 185 3.55 5.38 -16.64
N SER A 186 4.10 6.25 -17.47
CA SER A 186 3.74 6.31 -18.88
C SER A 186 4.21 5.03 -19.57
N LEU A 187 3.29 4.21 -20.08
CA LEU A 187 3.61 2.94 -20.73
C LEU A 187 3.72 3.11 -22.24
N HIS A 188 4.85 3.66 -22.68
CA HIS A 188 5.19 3.81 -24.10
C HIS A 188 6.58 3.24 -24.41
N GLY A 189 6.92 3.22 -25.69
CA GLY A 189 8.21 2.69 -26.17
C GLY A 189 8.39 1.24 -25.73
N ARG A 190 9.55 0.93 -25.12
CA ARG A 190 9.90 -0.43 -24.68
C ARG A 190 8.95 -1.02 -23.65
N LEU A 191 8.14 -0.22 -22.95
CA LEU A 191 7.17 -0.71 -21.95
C LEU A 191 5.76 -0.93 -22.52
N ALA A 192 5.51 -0.52 -23.77
CA ALA A 192 4.19 -0.65 -24.39
C ALA A 192 3.82 -2.14 -24.58
N GLY A 193 2.61 -2.50 -24.18
CA GLY A 193 2.08 -3.86 -24.36
C GLY A 193 2.71 -4.95 -23.48
N MET A 194 3.62 -4.59 -22.56
CA MET A 194 4.20 -5.55 -21.62
C MET A 194 3.13 -6.19 -20.74
N ASP A 195 3.28 -7.50 -20.51
CA ASP A 195 2.45 -8.22 -19.57
C ASP A 195 2.84 -7.89 -18.11
N LYS A 196 2.05 -8.42 -17.18
CA LYS A 196 2.26 -8.19 -15.75
C LYS A 196 3.62 -8.71 -15.28
N ALA A 197 4.05 -9.87 -15.76
CA ALA A 197 5.29 -10.51 -15.33
C ALA A 197 6.52 -9.70 -15.75
N THR A 198 6.46 -9.07 -16.92
CA THR A 198 7.52 -8.23 -17.47
C THR A 198 7.51 -6.84 -16.84
N LEU A 199 6.33 -6.30 -16.50
CA LEU A 199 6.21 -4.96 -15.93
C LEU A 199 6.53 -4.88 -14.42
N ASP A 200 6.17 -5.90 -13.64
CA ASP A 200 6.38 -5.90 -12.17
C ASP A 200 7.84 -5.62 -11.78
N PRO A 201 8.87 -6.21 -12.42
CA PRO A 201 10.26 -5.89 -12.12
C PRO A 201 10.63 -4.40 -12.29
N HIS A 202 10.06 -3.69 -13.28
CA HIS A 202 10.26 -2.26 -13.46
C HIS A 202 9.58 -1.45 -12.35
N LEU A 203 8.33 -1.77 -12.02
CA LEU A 203 7.62 -1.13 -10.90
C LEU A 203 8.38 -1.32 -9.57
N ARG A 204 8.93 -2.52 -9.35
CA ARG A 204 9.75 -2.83 -8.17
C ARG A 204 11.06 -2.07 -8.15
N ALA A 205 11.66 -1.78 -9.31
CA ALA A 205 12.87 -0.96 -9.38
C ALA A 205 12.57 0.49 -8.99
N MET A 206 11.48 1.07 -9.52
CA MET A 206 11.00 2.40 -9.13
C MET A 206 10.67 2.46 -7.64
N GLU A 207 9.88 1.49 -7.12
CA GLU A 207 9.55 1.39 -5.69
C GLU A 207 10.81 1.40 -4.81
N ARG A 208 11.84 0.62 -5.16
CA ARG A 208 13.09 0.58 -4.39
C ARG A 208 13.79 1.93 -4.35
N GLY A 209 13.86 2.64 -5.48
CA GLY A 209 14.46 3.97 -5.52
C GLY A 209 13.70 4.96 -4.64
N ILE A 210 12.36 4.91 -4.67
CA ILE A 210 11.49 5.78 -3.85
C ILE A 210 11.64 5.44 -2.37
N VAL A 211 11.61 4.16 -2.00
CA VAL A 211 11.78 3.71 -0.61
C VAL A 211 13.17 4.09 -0.08
N ALA A 212 14.23 3.95 -0.88
CA ALA A 212 15.56 4.36 -0.47
C ALA A 212 15.68 5.87 -0.25
N LEU A 213 14.93 6.67 -1.02
CA LEU A 213 14.94 8.13 -0.90
C LEU A 213 14.09 8.65 0.27
N LEU A 214 12.90 8.07 0.46
CA LEU A 214 11.89 8.57 1.40
C LEU A 214 11.86 7.83 2.73
N ASP A 215 12.45 6.64 2.79
CA ASP A 215 12.55 5.76 3.95
C ASP A 215 11.28 5.67 4.81
N PRO A 216 10.14 5.25 4.24
CA PRO A 216 8.89 5.12 4.97
C PRO A 216 8.94 4.00 6.03
N PRO A 217 8.42 4.25 7.24
CA PRO A 217 8.60 3.38 8.41
C PRO A 217 8.03 1.96 8.26
N CYS A 218 6.97 1.77 7.46
CA CYS A 218 6.35 0.45 7.27
C CYS A 218 6.99 -0.39 6.15
N ASN A 219 7.96 0.15 5.40
CA ASN A 219 8.66 -0.62 4.38
C ASN A 219 9.76 -1.47 5.03
N CYS A 220 9.91 -2.71 4.57
CA CYS A 220 10.88 -3.67 5.12
C CYS A 220 12.30 -3.10 5.04
N GLY A 221 13.02 -3.13 6.17
CA GLY A 221 14.39 -2.63 6.27
C GLY A 221 14.52 -1.11 6.38
N SER A 222 13.43 -0.39 6.67
CA SER A 222 13.48 1.06 6.92
C SER A 222 14.39 1.40 8.10
N LEU A 223 15.25 2.39 7.91
CA LEU A 223 16.10 2.94 8.99
C LEU A 223 15.34 3.98 9.80
N ASN A 224 14.38 4.66 9.18
CA ASN A 224 13.51 5.65 9.79
C ASN A 224 12.60 5.07 10.87
N GLN A 225 12.37 3.76 10.93
CA GLN A 225 11.74 3.09 12.09
C GLN A 225 10.48 3.83 12.64
N ASP A 226 10.60 4.54 13.78
CA ASP A 226 9.54 5.37 14.37
C ASP A 226 9.85 6.89 14.34
N GLY A 227 10.88 7.27 13.56
CA GLY A 227 11.54 8.56 13.49
C GLY A 227 10.72 9.71 12.92
N ALA A 228 11.39 10.66 12.28
CA ALA A 228 10.76 11.90 11.85
C ALA A 228 9.66 11.62 10.81
N PRO A 229 8.50 12.31 10.91
CA PRO A 229 7.44 12.15 9.93
C PRO A 229 8.00 12.45 8.54
N GLY A 230 7.78 11.51 7.62
CA GLY A 230 8.23 11.63 6.24
C GLY A 230 7.63 12.87 5.54
N PRO A 231 8.09 13.19 4.32
CA PRO A 231 7.62 14.36 3.60
C PRO A 231 6.10 14.32 3.40
N GLY A 232 5.47 15.50 3.42
CA GLY A 232 4.04 15.62 3.15
C GLY A 232 3.67 15.13 1.74
N ILE A 233 2.36 15.01 1.50
CA ILE A 233 1.76 14.43 0.28
C ILE A 233 2.36 15.00 -1.02
N ALA A 234 2.46 16.34 -1.14
CA ALA A 234 2.98 16.99 -2.33
C ALA A 234 4.45 16.65 -2.62
N ASN A 235 5.31 16.79 -1.60
CA ASN A 235 6.74 16.49 -1.71
C ASN A 235 6.98 14.99 -1.98
N THR A 236 6.17 14.11 -1.37
CA THR A 236 6.21 12.67 -1.67
C THR A 236 5.85 12.40 -3.13
N ALA A 237 4.78 13.00 -3.64
CA ALA A 237 4.37 12.81 -5.04
C ALA A 237 5.42 13.33 -6.03
N GLU A 238 6.09 14.44 -5.71
CA GLU A 238 7.20 14.96 -6.50
C GLU A 238 8.40 14.00 -6.50
N ALA A 239 8.83 13.53 -5.33
CA ALA A 239 9.92 12.57 -5.22
C ALA A 239 9.62 11.24 -5.95
N MET A 240 8.39 10.74 -5.83
CA MET A 240 7.92 9.57 -6.58
C MET A 240 8.05 9.79 -8.08
N ARG A 241 7.58 10.94 -8.58
CA ARG A 241 7.64 11.30 -10.00
C ARG A 241 9.09 11.39 -10.50
N GLN A 242 9.96 12.06 -9.77
CA GLN A 242 11.38 12.19 -10.12
C GLN A 242 12.06 10.82 -10.28
N VAL A 243 11.84 9.89 -9.34
CA VAL A 243 12.43 8.54 -9.41
C VAL A 243 11.82 7.73 -10.57
N MET A 244 10.51 7.82 -10.77
CA MET A 244 9.83 7.14 -11.87
C MET A 244 10.33 7.63 -13.22
N ASP A 245 10.40 8.94 -13.43
CA ASP A 245 10.84 9.55 -14.68
C ASP A 245 12.31 9.22 -14.97
N ALA A 246 13.19 9.24 -13.95
CA ALA A 246 14.58 8.82 -14.08
C ALA A 246 14.71 7.35 -14.52
N HIS A 247 13.91 6.46 -13.94
CA HIS A 247 13.89 5.04 -14.33
C HIS A 247 13.35 4.84 -15.75
N LEU A 248 12.28 5.56 -16.11
CA LEU A 248 11.68 5.49 -17.45
C LEU A 248 12.65 6.01 -18.52
N ALA A 249 13.34 7.13 -18.26
CA ALA A 249 14.36 7.67 -19.14
C ALA A 249 15.50 6.65 -19.37
N ALA A 250 15.96 5.98 -18.30
CA ALA A 250 16.97 4.94 -18.41
C ALA A 250 16.51 3.74 -19.25
N VAL A 251 15.28 3.27 -19.03
CA VAL A 251 14.67 2.16 -19.81
C VAL A 251 14.55 2.52 -21.29
N GLN A 252 14.14 3.76 -21.58
CA GLN A 252 13.84 4.24 -22.93
C GLN A 252 15.09 4.70 -23.70
N SER A 253 16.21 4.89 -23.02
CA SER A 253 17.47 5.22 -23.67
C SER A 253 17.86 4.13 -24.67
N ASP A 254 18.49 4.54 -25.77
CA ASP A 254 19.05 3.62 -26.78
C ASP A 254 20.27 2.84 -26.27
N ASP A 255 20.53 2.85 -24.96
CA ASP A 255 21.56 2.05 -24.33
C ASP A 255 21.29 0.55 -24.62
N PRO A 256 22.15 -0.10 -25.44
CA PRO A 256 22.00 -1.50 -25.78
C PRO A 256 22.30 -2.41 -24.58
N GLU A 257 22.87 -1.87 -23.49
CA GLU A 257 23.24 -2.60 -22.29
C GLU A 257 22.26 -2.40 -21.13
N TYR A 258 21.15 -1.66 -21.29
CA TYR A 258 20.16 -1.53 -20.21
C TYR A 258 19.67 -2.92 -19.76
N ARG A 259 20.13 -3.33 -18.58
CA ARG A 259 19.72 -4.56 -17.91
C ARG A 259 19.07 -4.20 -16.59
N LEU A 260 17.83 -4.64 -16.43
CA LEU A 260 17.16 -4.55 -15.14
C LEU A 260 17.93 -5.41 -14.14
N MET A 261 18.64 -4.78 -13.20
CA MET A 261 19.46 -5.50 -12.24
C MET A 261 18.59 -6.43 -11.38
N PRO A 262 18.88 -7.74 -11.34
CA PRO A 262 18.10 -8.69 -10.56
C PRO A 262 18.26 -8.44 -9.06
N ARG A 263 17.24 -8.84 -8.30
CA ARG A 263 17.18 -8.75 -6.83
C ARG A 263 18.43 -9.42 -6.23
N GLY A 264 19.35 -8.63 -5.66
CA GLY A 264 20.51 -9.14 -4.90
C GLY A 264 21.90 -8.61 -5.30
N SER A 265 22.00 -7.75 -6.31
CA SER A 265 23.30 -7.32 -6.88
C SER A 265 23.96 -6.10 -6.20
N ARG A 266 23.40 -5.57 -5.11
CA ARG A 266 24.10 -4.61 -4.23
C ARG A 266 24.13 -5.12 -2.80
N ARG A 267 25.14 -5.93 -2.50
CA ARG A 267 25.82 -5.85 -1.20
C ARG A 267 27.01 -4.93 -1.43
N ILE A 268 27.00 -3.77 -0.80
CA ILE A 268 28.23 -3.06 -0.42
C ILE A 268 28.38 -3.31 1.06
#